data_AF-A0A9E3HVX9-F1
#
_entry.id   AF-A0A9E3HVX9-F1
#
_cell.length_a   1.000
_cell.length_b   1.000
_cell.length_c   1.000
_cell.angle_alpha   90.00
_cell.angle_beta   90.00
_cell.angle_gamma   90.00
#
_symmetry.space_group_name_H-M   'P 1'
#
loop_
_entity.id
_entity.type
_entity.pdbx_description
1 polymer ?
#
loop_
_entity_poly.entity_id
_entity_poly.type
_entity_poly.pdbx_seq_one_letter_code
_entity_poly.pdbx_strand_id
1 'polypeptide(L)'
;MSVSPRLKIIYLLTVSTVVFIFDQRVALALLGFQALLWVLAGVPAAELRNLRKSAGFMAMILVFYALFTADKNFTLLRLGGWDLDVSTAGAIEGAAMCVRLLTILAASTVVRHGIGREQFVGGLKGLGMGGNLAQLFESTLGYFEGRGGLGGGKKSRDEDGGNDKGGKTIVVKRLLKGDLSVVAELVDNRLASARKTFADSDLALIFGLTIVVVGIRFIKIVPGLPLAPGHKNLVIFPCFIAASTLTRTRFAATNIGAVSGALNFLAGFGRFGVFGILQHVLPGLAIDMLVKLSGGSRSIVLYAVSGLVAGVARVSAVLILSLLFRMPAEFYLALSPFIVSQCLFGVLSAPVSKYLVSHIKTDGA
;
A
#
# COMPACT_ATOMS: atom_id res chain seq x y z
N MET A 1 12.12 24.05 -16.80
CA MET A 1 11.89 23.08 -17.90
C MET A 1 10.78 22.12 -17.50
N SER A 2 9.60 22.20 -18.14
CA SER A 2 8.48 21.29 -17.85
C SER A 2 8.70 19.94 -18.54
N VAL A 3 9.47 19.06 -17.88
CA VAL A 3 9.64 17.67 -18.35
C VAL A 3 8.30 16.96 -18.35
N SER A 4 8.00 16.23 -19.43
CA SER A 4 6.71 15.56 -19.60
C SER A 4 6.46 14.55 -18.46
N PRO A 5 5.22 14.47 -17.94
CA PRO A 5 4.85 13.53 -16.88
C PRO A 5 5.19 12.06 -17.19
N ARG A 6 5.04 11.66 -18.46
CA ARG A 6 5.38 10.32 -18.96
C ARG A 6 6.85 10.00 -18.75
N LEU A 7 7.73 10.94 -19.10
CA LEU A 7 9.18 10.77 -18.95
C LEU A 7 9.57 10.60 -17.49
N LYS A 8 8.91 11.30 -16.55
CA LYS A 8 9.17 11.16 -15.12
C LYS A 8 8.81 9.78 -14.58
N ILE A 9 7.71 9.18 -15.07
CA ILE A 9 7.30 7.82 -14.70
C ILE A 9 8.27 6.80 -15.30
N ILE A 10 8.62 6.94 -16.58
CA ILE A 10 9.62 6.08 -17.24
C ILE A 10 10.95 6.16 -16.48
N TYR A 11 11.42 7.37 -16.18
CA TYR A 11 12.61 7.61 -15.38
C TYR A 11 12.58 6.88 -14.04
N LEU A 12 11.47 6.97 -13.31
CA LEU A 12 11.30 6.28 -12.03
C LEU A 12 11.45 4.76 -12.17
N LEU A 13 10.84 4.17 -13.21
CA LEU A 13 10.94 2.74 -13.50
C LEU A 13 12.38 2.38 -13.91
N THR A 14 13.00 3.15 -14.80
CA THR A 14 14.37 2.94 -15.25
C THR A 14 15.35 2.98 -14.09
N VAL A 15 15.31 4.01 -13.23
CA VAL A 15 16.19 4.09 -12.05
C VAL A 15 15.95 2.89 -11.14
N SER A 16 14.69 2.51 -10.90
CA SER A 16 14.35 1.38 -10.05
C SER A 16 14.90 0.06 -10.59
N THR A 17 14.92 -0.13 -11.91
CA THR A 17 15.49 -1.33 -12.55
C THR A 17 17.01 -1.30 -12.58
N VAL A 18 17.62 -0.20 -13.01
CA VAL A 18 19.07 -0.03 -13.17
C VAL A 18 19.80 -0.21 -11.83
N VAL A 19 19.27 0.34 -10.74
CA VAL A 19 19.89 0.27 -9.41
C VAL A 19 20.13 -1.16 -8.92
N PHE A 20 19.31 -2.12 -9.34
CA PHE A 20 19.45 -3.53 -8.94
C PHE A 20 20.21 -4.40 -9.94
N ILE A 21 20.24 -4.01 -11.21
CA ILE A 21 20.97 -4.75 -12.26
C ILE A 21 22.48 -4.48 -12.16
N PHE A 22 22.86 -3.23 -11.87
CA PHE A 22 24.25 -2.80 -11.92
C PHE A 22 24.93 -2.76 -10.54
N ASP A 23 26.26 -2.62 -10.58
CA ASP A 23 27.13 -2.56 -9.42
C ASP A 23 26.87 -1.38 -8.49
N GLN A 24 27.40 -1.48 -7.28
CA GLN A 24 27.31 -0.45 -6.24
C GLN A 24 27.80 0.94 -6.71
N ARG A 25 28.81 0.99 -7.60
CA ARG A 25 29.31 2.26 -8.16
C ARG A 25 28.23 3.00 -8.94
N VAL A 26 27.41 2.28 -9.72
CA VAL A 26 26.28 2.84 -10.45
C VAL A 26 25.19 3.31 -9.48
N ALA A 27 24.91 2.54 -8.43
CA ALA A 27 23.94 2.94 -7.42
C ALA A 27 24.35 4.24 -6.67
N LEU A 28 25.64 4.38 -6.34
CA LEU A 28 26.20 5.59 -5.74
C LEU A 28 26.18 6.79 -6.70
N ALA A 29 26.59 6.59 -7.96
CA ALA A 29 26.52 7.62 -8.98
C ALA A 29 25.08 8.11 -9.19
N LEU A 30 24.12 7.18 -9.25
CA LEU A 30 22.70 7.51 -9.33
C LEU A 30 22.21 8.22 -8.06
N LEU A 31 22.67 7.85 -6.87
CA LEU A 31 22.33 8.56 -5.62
C LEU A 31 22.82 10.00 -5.66
N GLY A 32 24.08 10.22 -6.07
CA GLY A 32 24.65 11.55 -6.27
C GLY A 32 23.87 12.35 -7.30
N PHE A 33 23.47 11.72 -8.40
CA PHE A 33 22.58 12.32 -9.40
C PHE A 33 21.20 12.68 -8.82
N GLN A 34 20.60 11.82 -7.98
CA GLN A 34 19.36 12.16 -7.29
C GLN A 34 19.54 13.34 -6.35
N ALA A 35 20.65 13.43 -5.63
CA ALA A 35 20.94 14.55 -4.73
C ALA A 35 21.08 15.86 -5.53
N LEU A 36 21.74 15.82 -6.69
CA LEU A 36 21.80 16.97 -7.59
C LEU A 36 20.41 17.36 -8.09
N LEU A 37 19.61 16.40 -8.56
CA LEU A 37 18.23 16.66 -8.99
C LEU A 37 17.36 17.19 -7.86
N TRP A 38 17.57 16.74 -6.62
CA TRP A 38 16.86 17.22 -5.43
C TRP A 38 17.10 18.71 -5.22
N VAL A 39 18.35 19.16 -5.34
CA VAL A 39 18.73 20.58 -5.23
C VAL A 39 18.20 21.38 -6.42
N LEU A 40 18.40 20.88 -7.66
CA LEU A 40 17.96 21.57 -8.88
C LEU A 40 16.44 21.70 -8.98
N ALA A 41 15.69 20.70 -8.49
CA ALA A 41 14.23 20.72 -8.46
C ALA A 41 13.67 21.50 -7.24
N GLY A 42 14.53 22.03 -6.37
CA GLY A 42 14.10 22.80 -5.20
C GLY A 42 13.30 22.00 -4.18
N VAL A 43 13.53 20.68 -4.08
CA VAL A 43 12.75 19.82 -3.19
C VAL A 43 13.08 20.19 -1.72
N PRO A 44 12.09 20.54 -0.90
CA PRO A 44 12.33 21.06 0.44
C PRO A 44 12.95 19.98 1.35
N ALA A 45 13.85 20.40 2.24
CA ALA A 45 14.49 19.51 3.22
C ALA A 45 13.49 18.78 4.12
N ALA A 46 12.27 19.31 4.30
CA ALA A 46 11.19 18.64 5.02
C ALA A 46 10.84 17.25 4.45
N GLU A 47 11.03 17.04 3.14
CA GLU A 47 10.80 15.75 2.48
C GLU A 47 11.83 14.67 2.89
N LEU A 48 12.97 15.06 3.48
CA LEU A 48 13.92 14.11 4.10
C LEU A 48 13.25 13.33 5.24
N ARG A 49 12.19 13.87 5.86
CA ARG A 49 11.40 13.13 6.86
C ARG A 49 10.80 11.85 6.27
N ASN A 50 10.47 11.83 4.98
CA ASN A 50 9.97 10.62 4.32
C ASN A 50 11.06 9.56 4.17
N LEU A 51 12.31 9.95 3.89
CA LEU A 51 13.46 9.05 3.92
C LEU A 51 13.74 8.53 5.34
N ARG A 52 13.65 9.40 6.35
CA ARG A 52 13.85 9.02 7.75
C ARG A 52 12.83 7.97 8.24
N LYS A 53 11.61 7.93 7.69
CA LYS A 53 10.63 6.87 8.00
C LYS A 53 11.11 5.48 7.57
N SER A 54 11.99 5.41 6.56
CA SER A 54 12.61 4.15 6.11
C SER A 54 13.86 3.79 6.90
N ALA A 55 14.33 4.64 7.81
CA ALA A 55 15.55 4.39 8.60
C ALA A 55 15.45 3.12 9.44
N GLY A 56 14.28 2.81 10.02
CA GLY A 56 14.09 1.56 10.76
C GLY A 56 14.25 0.32 9.86
N PHE A 57 13.81 0.40 8.60
CA PHE A 57 14.00 -0.69 7.64
C PHE A 57 15.46 -0.79 7.19
N MET A 58 16.15 0.34 6.95
CA MET A 58 17.59 0.36 6.63
C MET A 58 18.45 -0.18 7.78
N ALA A 59 18.15 0.21 9.02
CA ALA A 59 18.82 -0.30 10.20
C ALA A 59 18.63 -1.81 10.33
N MET A 60 17.42 -2.31 10.09
CA MET A 60 17.15 -3.74 10.05
C MET A 60 17.96 -4.45 8.96
N ILE A 61 18.05 -3.90 7.73
CA ILE A 61 18.91 -4.44 6.67
C ILE A 61 20.36 -4.56 7.16
N LEU A 62 20.92 -3.47 7.69
CA LEU A 62 22.30 -3.43 8.20
C LEU A 62 22.53 -4.48 9.28
N VAL A 63 21.62 -4.59 10.26
CA VAL A 63 21.73 -5.56 11.35
C VAL A 63 21.68 -6.99 10.82
N PHE A 64 20.76 -7.31 9.91
CA PHE A 64 20.64 -8.66 9.36
C PHE A 64 21.87 -9.06 8.55
N TYR A 65 22.38 -8.17 7.69
CA TYR A 65 23.61 -8.44 6.95
C TYR A 65 24.85 -8.52 7.86
N ALA A 66 24.94 -7.65 8.86
CA ALA A 66 26.05 -7.66 9.81
C ALA A 66 26.08 -8.95 10.64
N LEU A 67 24.93 -9.52 11.02
CA LEU A 67 24.86 -10.70 11.90
C LEU A 67 24.88 -12.04 11.16
N PHE A 68 24.36 -12.10 9.93
CA PHE A 68 24.06 -13.37 9.26
C PHE A 68 24.86 -13.64 7.98
N THR A 69 25.76 -12.74 7.57
CA THR A 69 26.70 -13.03 6.47
C THR A 69 27.87 -13.91 6.95
N ALA A 70 28.35 -14.81 6.08
CA ALA A 70 29.24 -15.93 6.41
C ALA A 70 30.61 -15.53 7.01
N ASP A 71 31.19 -14.40 6.62
CA ASP A 71 32.53 -13.98 7.05
C ASP A 71 32.51 -13.23 8.38
N LYS A 72 32.41 -14.00 9.47
CA LYS A 72 32.37 -13.51 10.85
C LYS A 72 33.77 -13.13 11.33
N ASN A 73 34.00 -11.83 11.53
CA ASN A 73 35.33 -11.30 11.86
C ASN A 73 35.42 -10.75 13.30
N PHE A 74 34.29 -10.49 13.95
CA PHE A 74 34.24 -9.81 15.24
C PHE A 74 33.20 -10.43 16.17
N THR A 75 33.61 -10.99 17.31
CA THR A 75 32.67 -11.49 18.32
C THR A 75 32.16 -10.33 19.17
N LEU A 76 30.87 -10.03 19.05
CA LEU A 76 30.24 -8.89 19.73
C LEU A 76 29.78 -9.24 21.15
N LEU A 77 29.33 -10.47 21.36
CA LEU A 77 28.83 -10.93 22.67
C LEU A 77 28.96 -12.45 22.79
N ARG A 78 29.54 -12.91 23.90
CA ARG A 78 29.51 -14.32 24.30
C ARG A 78 28.50 -14.51 25.42
N LEU A 79 27.39 -15.20 25.15
CA LEU A 79 26.39 -15.50 26.17
C LEU A 79 26.17 -17.01 26.25
N GLY A 80 26.67 -17.64 27.32
CA GLY A 80 26.33 -19.03 27.66
C GLY A 80 26.50 -20.06 26.53
N GLY A 81 27.57 -19.95 25.73
CA GLY A 81 27.86 -20.85 24.61
C GLY A 81 27.42 -20.35 23.23
N TRP A 82 26.81 -19.17 23.16
CA TRP A 82 26.43 -18.52 21.91
C TRP A 82 27.37 -17.34 21.65
N ASP A 83 28.13 -17.42 20.56
CA ASP A 83 29.00 -16.34 20.08
C ASP A 83 28.22 -15.53 19.03
N LEU A 84 27.82 -14.32 19.41
CA LEU A 84 27.19 -13.37 18.50
C LEU A 84 28.28 -12.66 17.69
N ASP A 85 28.66 -13.26 16.58
CA ASP A 85 29.65 -12.68 15.70
C ASP A 85 29.04 -11.72 14.66
N VAL A 86 29.81 -10.70 14.31
CA VAL A 86 29.49 -9.69 13.32
C VAL A 86 30.48 -9.76 12.16
N SER A 87 29.93 -9.68 10.95
CA SER A 87 30.65 -9.58 9.70
C SER A 87 30.80 -8.12 9.29
N THR A 88 32.04 -7.65 9.19
CA THR A 88 32.36 -6.33 8.59
C THR A 88 32.05 -6.31 7.10
N ALA A 89 32.33 -7.42 6.40
CA ALA A 89 31.98 -7.59 4.99
C ALA A 89 30.45 -7.55 4.80
N GLY A 90 29.70 -8.28 5.62
CA GLY A 90 28.24 -8.23 5.65
C GLY A 90 27.72 -6.81 5.89
N ALA A 91 28.26 -6.09 6.87
CA ALA A 91 27.87 -4.69 7.11
C ALA A 91 28.08 -3.78 5.88
N ILE A 92 29.16 -3.97 5.12
CA ILE A 92 29.43 -3.23 3.88
C ILE A 92 28.41 -3.60 2.79
N GLU A 93 28.08 -4.88 2.62
CA GLU A 93 27.03 -5.33 1.69
C GLU A 93 25.65 -4.76 2.08
N GLY A 94 25.31 -4.81 3.36
CA GLY A 94 24.10 -4.20 3.90
C GLY A 94 24.03 -2.70 3.61
N ALA A 95 25.15 -1.99 3.78
CA ALA A 95 25.26 -0.56 3.45
C ALA A 95 25.07 -0.32 1.94
N ALA A 96 25.63 -1.17 1.09
CA ALA A 96 25.42 -1.11 -0.35
C ALA A 96 23.92 -1.29 -0.72
N MET A 97 23.21 -2.20 -0.05
CA MET A 97 21.75 -2.35 -0.22
C MET A 97 20.97 -1.15 0.29
N CYS A 98 21.38 -0.54 1.41
CA CYS A 98 20.79 0.71 1.89
C CYS A 98 20.98 1.84 0.88
N VAL A 99 22.15 1.96 0.25
CA VAL A 99 22.39 2.93 -0.84
C VAL A 99 21.40 2.70 -1.98
N ARG A 100 21.23 1.46 -2.45
CA ARG A 100 20.25 1.12 -3.50
C ARG A 100 18.83 1.54 -3.13
N LEU A 101 18.39 1.21 -1.91
CA LEU A 101 17.09 1.62 -1.41
C LEU A 101 16.96 3.15 -1.36
N LEU A 102 17.96 3.85 -0.82
CA LEU A 102 17.98 5.31 -0.75
C LEU A 102 17.88 5.94 -2.12
N THR A 103 18.60 5.42 -3.13
CA THR A 103 18.53 5.91 -4.51
C THR A 103 17.10 5.85 -5.04
N ILE A 104 16.39 4.74 -4.81
CA ILE A 104 15.01 4.56 -5.28
C ILE A 104 14.05 5.47 -4.54
N LEU A 105 14.21 5.62 -3.22
CA LEU A 105 13.37 6.52 -2.43
C LEU A 105 13.64 8.00 -2.77
N ALA A 106 14.88 8.37 -3.06
CA ALA A 106 15.25 9.70 -3.50
C ALA A 106 14.66 10.00 -4.88
N ALA A 107 14.83 9.10 -5.86
CA ALA A 107 14.21 9.22 -7.18
C ALA A 107 12.67 9.33 -7.09
N SER A 108 12.06 8.51 -6.22
CA SER A 108 10.62 8.58 -5.94
C SER A 108 10.21 9.95 -5.37
N THR A 109 11.05 10.58 -4.56
CA THR A 109 10.74 11.87 -3.94
C THR A 109 10.92 13.03 -4.93
N VAL A 110 12.00 13.01 -5.71
CA VAL A 110 12.23 13.97 -6.81
C VAL A 110 11.07 13.94 -7.80
N VAL A 111 10.65 12.74 -8.25
CA VAL A 111 9.53 12.59 -9.19
C VAL A 111 8.22 13.09 -8.58
N ARG A 112 7.91 12.71 -7.33
CA ARG A 112 6.66 13.13 -6.65
C ARG A 112 6.59 14.63 -6.41
N HIS A 113 7.71 15.27 -6.08
CA HIS A 113 7.73 16.72 -5.90
C HIS A 113 7.58 17.46 -7.23
N GLY A 114 8.23 16.95 -8.27
CA GLY A 114 8.19 17.57 -9.60
C GLY A 114 6.92 17.33 -10.39
N ILE A 115 5.99 16.47 -9.95
CA ILE A 115 4.78 16.12 -10.70
C ILE A 115 3.53 16.47 -9.89
N GLY A 116 2.63 17.27 -10.47
CA GLY A 116 1.29 17.44 -9.92
C GLY A 116 0.56 16.10 -9.92
N ARG A 117 -0.32 15.86 -8.96
CA ARG A 117 -1.02 14.58 -8.85
C ARG A 117 -1.94 14.32 -10.05
N GLU A 118 -2.58 15.35 -10.60
CA GLU A 118 -3.31 15.28 -11.88
C GLU A 118 -2.39 14.96 -13.07
N GLN A 119 -1.22 15.60 -13.11
CA GLN A 119 -0.21 15.32 -14.15
C GLN A 119 0.31 13.88 -14.08
N PHE A 120 0.39 13.30 -12.88
CA PHE A 120 0.75 11.89 -12.70
C PHE A 120 -0.27 10.97 -13.35
N VAL A 121 -1.57 11.24 -13.19
CA VAL A 121 -2.64 10.49 -13.90
C VAL A 121 -2.51 10.67 -15.40
N GLY A 122 -2.33 11.91 -15.88
CA GLY A 122 -2.13 12.18 -17.30
C GLY A 122 -0.90 11.44 -17.87
N GLY A 123 0.16 11.32 -17.07
CA GLY A 123 1.35 10.53 -17.38
C GLY A 123 1.03 9.04 -17.52
N LEU A 124 0.31 8.46 -16.56
CA LEU A 124 -0.12 7.06 -16.60
C LEU A 124 -1.08 6.77 -17.76
N LYS A 125 -2.04 7.68 -18.03
CA LYS A 125 -2.96 7.59 -19.19
C LYS A 125 -2.16 7.56 -20.49
N GLY A 126 -1.12 8.38 -20.57
CA GLY A 126 -0.17 8.40 -21.67
C GLY A 126 0.69 7.15 -21.85
N LEU A 127 0.80 6.32 -20.82
CA LEU A 127 1.49 5.02 -20.84
C LEU A 127 0.52 3.85 -21.07
N GLY A 128 -0.74 4.14 -21.43
CA GLY A 128 -1.75 3.11 -21.74
C GLY A 128 -2.67 2.73 -20.58
N MET A 129 -2.72 3.51 -19.49
CA MET A 129 -3.72 3.31 -18.45
C MET A 129 -5.14 3.49 -19.01
N GLY A 130 -6.01 2.50 -18.79
CA GLY A 130 -7.40 2.51 -19.27
C GLY A 130 -8.22 3.68 -18.72
N GLY A 131 -9.19 4.16 -19.52
CA GLY A 131 -10.01 5.34 -19.21
C GLY A 131 -10.73 5.25 -17.86
N ASN A 132 -11.34 4.11 -17.57
CA ASN A 132 -12.07 3.89 -16.30
C ASN A 132 -11.15 3.98 -15.08
N LEU A 133 -9.92 3.46 -15.18
CA LEU A 133 -8.95 3.51 -14.09
C LEU A 133 -8.44 4.95 -13.87
N ALA A 134 -8.23 5.71 -14.95
CA ALA A 134 -7.89 7.12 -14.88
C ALA A 134 -8.99 7.93 -14.16
N GLN A 135 -10.25 7.72 -14.56
CA GLN A 135 -11.40 8.40 -13.96
C GLN A 135 -11.59 8.05 -12.48
N LEU A 136 -11.41 6.77 -12.12
CA LEU A 136 -11.43 6.32 -10.72
C LEU A 136 -10.31 7.00 -9.91
N PHE A 137 -9.11 7.11 -10.49
CA PHE A 137 -7.99 7.76 -9.84
C PHE A 137 -8.26 9.26 -9.62
N GLU A 138 -8.65 9.99 -10.65
CA GLU A 138 -8.96 11.43 -10.60
C GLU A 138 -10.06 11.72 -9.58
N SER A 139 -11.14 10.94 -9.61
CA SER A 139 -12.25 11.10 -8.67
C SER A 139 -11.83 10.80 -7.23
N THR A 140 -10.97 9.78 -7.02
CA THR A 140 -10.47 9.44 -5.68
C THR A 140 -9.52 10.52 -5.18
N LEU A 141 -8.66 11.02 -6.06
CA LEU A 141 -7.76 12.10 -5.75
C LEU A 141 -8.52 13.37 -5.37
N GLY A 142 -9.46 13.80 -6.22
CA GLY A 142 -10.32 14.97 -5.97
C GLY A 142 -11.12 14.83 -4.67
N TYR A 143 -11.60 13.62 -4.36
CA TYR A 143 -12.28 13.36 -3.08
C TYR A 143 -11.38 13.60 -1.86
N PHE A 144 -10.11 13.15 -1.91
CA PHE A 144 -9.17 13.31 -0.80
C PHE A 144 -8.50 14.70 -0.75
N GLU A 145 -8.38 15.39 -1.89
CA GLU A 145 -7.88 16.76 -1.98
C GLU A 145 -8.92 17.79 -1.55
N GLY A 146 -10.16 17.61 -2.01
CA GLY A 146 -11.30 18.45 -1.62
C GLY A 146 -11.89 18.12 -0.25
N ARG A 147 -11.37 17.09 0.48
CA ARG A 147 -11.99 16.54 1.70
C ARG A 147 -13.51 16.39 1.55
N GLY A 148 -13.95 15.64 0.54
CA GLY A 148 -15.33 15.52 0.08
C GLY A 148 -16.42 15.37 1.16
N GLY A 149 -16.90 16.50 1.67
CA GLY A 149 -18.28 16.90 1.51
C GLY A 149 -18.36 17.86 0.34
N LEU A 150 -18.84 17.41 -0.81
CA LEU A 150 -19.31 18.32 -1.87
C LEU A 150 -20.75 18.70 -1.53
N GLY A 151 -20.88 19.86 -0.90
CA GLY A 151 -22.14 20.52 -0.62
C GLY A 151 -21.87 21.93 -0.12
N GLY A 152 -21.93 22.91 -1.03
CA GLY A 152 -22.06 24.30 -0.66
C GLY A 152 -23.27 24.47 0.25
N GLY A 153 -23.02 24.81 1.51
CA GLY A 153 -24.04 24.92 2.54
C GLY A 153 -23.51 25.81 3.66
N LYS A 154 -23.92 27.07 3.60
CA LYS A 154 -23.86 28.13 4.60
C LYS A 154 -23.57 27.66 6.04
N LYS A 155 -22.60 28.31 6.68
CA LYS A 155 -22.38 28.42 8.14
C LYS A 155 -23.66 28.10 8.94
N SER A 156 -23.68 26.97 9.63
CA SER A 156 -24.35 26.86 10.93
C SER A 156 -23.27 26.66 11.98
N ARG A 157 -23.21 27.63 12.88
CA ARG A 157 -22.28 27.74 13.98
C ARG A 157 -23.03 27.15 15.16
N ASP A 158 -22.85 25.85 15.40
CA ASP A 158 -23.26 25.26 16.67
C ASP A 158 -22.10 24.47 17.26
N GLU A 159 -21.85 24.82 18.51
CA GLU A 159 -20.85 24.30 19.41
C GLU A 159 -21.10 22.82 19.67
N ASP A 160 -20.14 21.96 19.33
CA ASP A 160 -19.81 20.87 20.25
C ASP A 160 -18.35 20.43 20.09
N GLY A 161 -17.56 20.75 21.11
CA GLY A 161 -16.17 20.33 21.27
C GLY A 161 -16.11 18.86 21.65
N GLY A 162 -16.28 17.96 20.68
CA GLY A 162 -16.28 16.51 20.90
C GLY A 162 -15.09 15.79 20.28
N ASN A 163 -14.02 15.63 21.05
CA ASN A 163 -12.89 14.70 20.90
C ASN A 163 -13.01 13.60 19.80
N ASP A 164 -12.58 13.91 18.56
CA ASP A 164 -12.55 13.03 17.36
C ASP A 164 -11.55 11.83 17.43
N LYS A 165 -11.02 11.56 18.63
CA LYS A 165 -10.27 10.35 18.99
C LYS A 165 -11.18 9.23 19.53
N GLY A 166 -12.38 9.57 20.01
CA GLY A 166 -13.36 8.62 20.56
C GLY A 166 -13.98 7.69 19.50
N GLY A 167 -14.49 8.25 18.40
CA GLY A 167 -15.20 7.49 17.37
C GLY A 167 -14.36 6.40 16.69
N LYS A 168 -13.06 6.66 16.45
CA LYS A 168 -12.15 5.72 15.75
C LYS A 168 -11.80 4.50 16.62
N THR A 169 -11.63 4.71 17.92
CA THR A 169 -11.41 3.63 18.89
C THR A 169 -12.67 2.80 19.09
N ILE A 170 -13.85 3.44 19.03
CA ILE A 170 -15.15 2.78 19.10
C ILE A 170 -15.37 1.88 17.88
N VAL A 171 -15.04 2.32 16.66
CA VAL A 171 -15.16 1.51 15.43
C VAL A 171 -14.32 0.23 15.50
N VAL A 172 -13.05 0.33 15.92
CA VAL A 172 -12.17 -0.85 16.05
C VAL A 172 -12.63 -1.76 17.18
N LYS A 173 -13.05 -1.19 18.33
CA LYS A 173 -13.58 -1.99 19.45
C LYS A 173 -14.90 -2.68 19.08
N ARG A 174 -15.77 -2.05 18.30
CA ARG A 174 -17.04 -2.64 17.80
C ARG A 174 -16.75 -3.76 16.81
N LEU A 175 -15.85 -3.56 15.86
CA LEU A 175 -15.36 -4.60 14.95
C LEU A 175 -14.75 -5.80 15.69
N LEU A 176 -13.92 -5.55 16.70
CA LEU A 176 -13.35 -6.61 17.56
C LEU A 176 -14.41 -7.31 18.42
N LYS A 177 -15.52 -6.64 18.74
CA LYS A 177 -16.71 -7.23 19.38
C LYS A 177 -17.63 -7.96 18.39
N GLY A 178 -17.24 -8.07 17.11
CA GLY A 178 -18.01 -8.78 16.08
C GLY A 178 -19.12 -7.94 15.44
N ASP A 179 -19.17 -6.64 15.69
CA ASP A 179 -20.17 -5.76 15.09
C ASP A 179 -19.78 -5.39 13.64
N LEU A 180 -20.26 -6.20 12.70
CA LEU A 180 -20.01 -6.06 11.27
C LEU A 180 -20.79 -4.89 10.65
N SER A 181 -21.82 -4.37 11.33
CA SER A 181 -22.65 -3.26 10.85
C SER A 181 -21.82 -2.01 10.58
N VAL A 182 -20.80 -1.77 11.38
CA VAL A 182 -19.91 -0.60 11.24
C VAL A 182 -19.17 -0.57 9.90
N VAL A 183 -18.82 -1.73 9.35
CA VAL A 183 -18.19 -1.79 8.02
C VAL A 183 -19.21 -1.54 6.92
N ALA A 184 -20.42 -2.10 7.04
CA ALA A 184 -21.51 -1.85 6.11
C ALA A 184 -21.91 -0.37 6.10
N GLU A 185 -22.15 0.24 7.27
CA GLU A 185 -22.46 1.68 7.41
C GLU A 185 -21.37 2.55 6.79
N LEU A 186 -20.10 2.22 7.03
CA LEU A 186 -18.98 2.96 6.46
C LEU A 186 -18.95 2.82 4.93
N VAL A 187 -19.26 1.65 4.38
CA VAL A 187 -19.34 1.42 2.95
C VAL A 187 -20.55 2.13 2.35
N ASP A 188 -21.74 2.01 2.93
CA ASP A 188 -22.99 2.61 2.45
C ASP A 188 -22.89 4.13 2.40
N ASN A 189 -22.32 4.76 3.43
CA ASN A 189 -22.08 6.20 3.45
C ASN A 189 -21.17 6.66 2.30
N ARG A 190 -20.15 5.86 1.95
CA ARG A 190 -19.26 6.18 0.82
C ARG A 190 -19.90 5.84 -0.53
N LEU A 191 -20.70 4.77 -0.61
CA LEU A 191 -21.45 4.40 -1.80
C LEU A 191 -22.53 5.43 -2.16
N ALA A 192 -23.25 5.97 -1.18
CA ALA A 192 -24.22 7.04 -1.40
C ALA A 192 -23.54 8.29 -1.99
N SER A 193 -22.33 8.59 -1.55
CA SER A 193 -21.52 9.68 -2.13
C SER A 193 -21.01 9.33 -3.54
N ALA A 194 -20.64 8.07 -3.77
CA ALA A 194 -20.14 7.59 -5.05
C ALA A 194 -21.21 7.58 -6.16
N ARG A 195 -22.44 7.16 -5.85
CA ARG A 195 -23.58 7.15 -6.79
C ARG A 195 -23.97 8.55 -7.28
N LYS A 196 -23.61 9.60 -6.55
CA LYS A 196 -23.78 10.99 -7.01
C LYS A 196 -22.70 11.42 -8.02
N THR A 197 -21.56 10.75 -8.02
CA THR A 197 -20.39 11.11 -8.84
C THR A 197 -20.36 10.34 -10.15
N PHE A 198 -20.86 9.11 -10.17
CA PHE A 198 -20.85 8.24 -11.34
C PHE A 198 -22.27 7.80 -11.71
N ALA A 199 -22.64 7.96 -12.98
CA ALA A 199 -23.87 7.40 -13.53
C ALA A 199 -23.79 5.88 -13.71
N ASP A 200 -22.58 5.34 -13.93
CA ASP A 200 -22.32 3.91 -13.98
C ASP A 200 -22.31 3.31 -12.57
N SER A 201 -23.23 2.38 -12.31
CA SER A 201 -23.39 1.67 -11.04
C SER A 201 -22.13 0.90 -10.63
N ASP A 202 -21.42 0.29 -11.59
CA ASP A 202 -20.20 -0.47 -11.32
C ASP A 202 -19.05 0.44 -10.90
N LEU A 203 -18.85 1.55 -11.61
CA LEU A 203 -17.81 2.53 -11.27
C LEU A 203 -18.11 3.23 -9.94
N ALA A 204 -19.38 3.53 -9.66
CA ALA A 204 -19.80 4.04 -8.35
C ALA A 204 -19.43 3.05 -7.23
N LEU A 205 -19.68 1.75 -7.43
CA LEU A 205 -19.33 0.73 -6.45
C LEU A 205 -17.82 0.65 -6.22
N ILE A 206 -17.04 0.57 -7.30
CA ILE A 206 -15.58 0.49 -7.24
C ILE A 206 -15.01 1.75 -6.57
N PHE A 207 -15.53 2.92 -6.91
CA PHE A 207 -15.12 4.19 -6.31
C PHE A 207 -15.40 4.25 -4.81
N GLY A 208 -16.62 3.92 -4.38
CA GLY A 208 -16.98 3.91 -2.96
C GLY A 208 -16.11 2.96 -2.15
N LEU A 209 -15.90 1.74 -2.65
CA LEU A 209 -15.00 0.75 -2.03
C LEU A 209 -13.53 1.21 -2.04
N THR A 210 -13.10 1.94 -3.08
CA THR A 210 -11.76 2.56 -3.14
C THR A 210 -11.58 3.60 -2.05
N ILE A 211 -12.56 4.49 -1.84
CA ILE A 211 -12.52 5.49 -0.76
C ILE A 211 -12.37 4.80 0.61
N VAL A 212 -13.10 3.70 0.84
CA VAL A 212 -12.99 2.92 2.08
C VAL A 212 -11.58 2.37 2.26
N VAL A 213 -11.05 1.68 1.24
CA VAL A 213 -9.72 1.07 1.29
C VAL A 213 -8.62 2.11 1.49
N VAL A 214 -8.69 3.23 0.77
CA VAL A 214 -7.76 4.35 0.92
C VAL A 214 -7.92 4.96 2.31
N GLY A 215 -9.14 5.26 2.74
CA GLY A 215 -9.43 5.82 4.07
C GLY A 215 -8.80 5.01 5.20
N ILE A 216 -8.98 3.69 5.23
CA ILE A 216 -8.41 2.80 6.26
C ILE A 216 -6.88 2.79 6.27
N ARG A 217 -6.24 3.04 5.12
CA ARG A 217 -4.78 3.14 5.02
C ARG A 217 -4.27 4.49 5.52
N PHE A 218 -4.99 5.57 5.22
CA PHE A 218 -4.68 6.92 5.67
C PHE A 218 -5.05 7.17 7.13
N ILE A 219 -5.95 6.35 7.71
CA ILE A 219 -6.12 6.19 9.16
C ILE A 219 -4.87 5.44 9.67
N LYS A 220 -3.76 6.17 9.75
CA LYS A 220 -2.60 5.83 10.55
C LYS A 220 -2.85 6.39 11.95
N ILE A 221 -2.52 5.59 12.96
CA ILE A 221 -2.31 6.01 14.36
C ILE A 221 -3.59 6.05 15.20
N VAL A 222 -3.97 4.90 15.76
CA VAL A 222 -4.26 4.89 17.20
C VAL A 222 -2.92 4.56 17.87
N PRO A 223 -2.28 5.50 18.59
CA PRO A 223 -1.16 5.17 19.44
C PRO A 223 -1.72 4.34 20.60
N GLY A 224 -1.20 3.12 20.81
CA GLY A 224 -1.54 2.31 21.98
C GLY A 224 -2.38 1.05 21.75
N LEU A 225 -2.72 0.69 20.50
CA LEU A 225 -3.25 -0.64 20.21
C LEU A 225 -2.19 -1.45 19.43
N PRO A 226 -1.55 -2.47 20.03
CA PRO A 226 -0.72 -3.42 19.32
C PRO A 226 -1.60 -4.32 18.44
N LEU A 227 -2.20 -3.76 17.39
CA LEU A 227 -2.96 -4.54 16.44
C LEU A 227 -1.99 -5.37 15.61
N ALA A 228 -2.18 -6.68 15.66
CA ALA A 228 -1.37 -7.64 14.94
C ALA A 228 -1.24 -7.28 13.44
N PRO A 229 -0.07 -7.56 12.83
CA PRO A 229 0.22 -7.17 11.46
C PRO A 229 -0.68 -7.91 10.45
N GLY A 230 -1.72 -7.24 9.97
CA GLY A 230 -2.67 -7.84 9.01
C GLY A 230 -4.13 -7.53 9.28
N HIS A 231 -4.47 -7.03 10.48
CA HIS A 231 -5.84 -6.69 10.87
C HIS A 231 -6.59 -5.79 9.87
N LYS A 232 -5.89 -4.91 9.13
CA LYS A 232 -6.49 -4.06 8.09
C LYS A 232 -7.12 -4.88 6.96
N ASN A 233 -6.64 -6.10 6.72
CA ASN A 233 -7.17 -7.00 5.70
C ASN A 233 -8.60 -7.46 6.04
N LEU A 234 -9.02 -7.41 7.31
CA LEU A 234 -10.40 -7.69 7.72
C LEU A 234 -11.42 -6.74 7.08
N VAL A 235 -10.99 -5.60 6.54
CA VAL A 235 -11.86 -4.66 5.83
C VAL A 235 -11.42 -4.47 4.38
N ILE A 236 -10.10 -4.46 4.11
CA ILE A 236 -9.58 -4.29 2.74
C ILE A 236 -9.97 -5.47 1.84
N PHE A 237 -9.81 -6.72 2.27
CA PHE A 237 -10.11 -7.88 1.44
C PHE A 237 -11.62 -8.04 1.17
N PRO A 238 -12.52 -7.81 2.14
CA PRO A 238 -13.95 -7.76 1.87
C PRO A 238 -14.32 -6.72 0.82
N CYS A 239 -13.70 -5.55 0.84
CA CYS A 239 -13.93 -4.54 -0.22
C CYS A 239 -13.47 -5.05 -1.59
N PHE A 240 -12.32 -5.74 -1.66
CA PHE A 240 -11.83 -6.32 -2.91
C PHE A 240 -12.77 -7.44 -3.42
N ILE A 241 -13.18 -8.35 -2.54
CA ILE A 241 -14.10 -9.44 -2.86
C ILE A 241 -15.45 -8.89 -3.30
N ALA A 242 -15.98 -7.89 -2.59
CA ALA A 242 -17.25 -7.25 -2.92
C ALA A 242 -17.18 -6.57 -4.30
N ALA A 243 -16.12 -5.81 -4.59
CA ALA A 243 -15.93 -5.20 -5.90
C ALA A 243 -15.90 -6.24 -7.02
N SER A 244 -15.17 -7.33 -6.83
CA SER A 244 -15.03 -8.39 -7.83
C SER A 244 -16.31 -9.22 -8.04
N THR A 245 -17.13 -9.38 -6.99
CA THR A 245 -18.34 -10.20 -7.02
C THR A 245 -19.58 -9.43 -7.47
N LEU A 246 -19.66 -8.14 -7.15
CA LEU A 246 -20.84 -7.31 -7.36
C LEU A 246 -20.78 -6.45 -8.64
N THR A 247 -19.62 -6.33 -9.28
CA THR A 247 -19.48 -5.58 -10.55
C THR A 247 -19.27 -6.51 -11.74
N ARG A 248 -19.66 -6.04 -12.92
CA ARG A 248 -19.36 -6.68 -14.21
C ARG A 248 -18.00 -6.25 -14.77
N THR A 249 -17.42 -5.19 -14.19
CA THR A 249 -16.10 -4.66 -14.58
C THR A 249 -14.99 -5.69 -14.36
N ARG A 250 -14.25 -5.99 -15.43
CA ARG A 250 -13.07 -6.86 -15.34
C ARG A 250 -12.01 -6.23 -14.45
N PHE A 251 -11.41 -7.05 -13.59
CA PHE A 251 -10.32 -6.65 -12.70
C PHE A 251 -10.69 -5.51 -11.72
N ALA A 252 -11.94 -5.50 -11.24
CA ALA A 252 -12.44 -4.47 -10.33
C ALA A 252 -11.60 -4.36 -9.05
N ALA A 253 -11.26 -5.47 -8.40
CA ALA A 253 -10.43 -5.45 -7.19
C ALA A 253 -9.00 -4.96 -7.48
N THR A 254 -8.46 -5.34 -8.63
CA THR A 254 -7.15 -4.88 -9.12
C THR A 254 -7.14 -3.38 -9.34
N ASN A 255 -8.21 -2.80 -9.89
CA ASN A 255 -8.35 -1.36 -10.08
C ASN A 255 -8.34 -0.62 -8.73
N ILE A 256 -9.06 -1.12 -7.73
CA ILE A 256 -8.99 -0.58 -6.35
C ILE A 256 -7.54 -0.65 -5.83
N GLY A 257 -6.88 -1.79 -6.02
CA GLY A 257 -5.49 -2.01 -5.66
C GLY A 257 -4.53 -1.00 -6.32
N ALA A 258 -4.68 -0.76 -7.62
CA ALA A 258 -3.86 0.15 -8.40
C ALA A 258 -4.05 1.60 -7.96
N VAL A 259 -5.30 2.09 -7.85
CA VAL A 259 -5.59 3.45 -7.39
C VAL A 259 -5.06 3.66 -5.97
N SER A 260 -5.38 2.73 -5.07
CA SER A 260 -4.94 2.83 -3.68
C SER A 260 -3.41 2.77 -3.55
N GLY A 261 -2.74 1.98 -4.38
CA GLY A 261 -1.29 1.88 -4.38
C GLY A 261 -0.60 3.12 -4.92
N ALA A 262 -1.07 3.67 -6.03
CA ALA A 262 -0.51 4.89 -6.59
C ALA A 262 -0.79 6.12 -5.68
N LEU A 263 -1.95 6.20 -5.02
CA LEU A 263 -2.19 7.22 -3.98
C LEU A 263 -1.26 7.07 -2.77
N ASN A 264 -1.02 5.84 -2.32
CA ASN A 264 -0.08 5.56 -1.22
C ASN A 264 1.37 5.95 -1.59
N PHE A 265 1.75 5.73 -2.86
CA PHE A 265 3.01 6.19 -3.42
C PHE A 265 3.10 7.72 -3.42
N LEU A 266 2.12 8.41 -4.01
CA LEU A 266 2.09 9.88 -4.06
C LEU A 266 2.14 10.50 -2.66
N ALA A 267 1.42 9.92 -1.70
CA ALA A 267 1.43 10.36 -0.30
C ALA A 267 2.75 10.10 0.45
N GLY A 268 3.71 9.37 -0.12
CA GLY A 268 5.02 9.11 0.50
C GLY A 268 4.98 8.18 1.69
N PHE A 269 3.98 7.30 1.74
CA PHE A 269 3.80 6.35 2.84
C PHE A 269 4.44 4.98 2.60
N GLY A 270 4.94 4.72 1.39
CA GLY A 270 5.60 3.46 1.02
C GLY A 270 7.04 3.36 1.49
N ARG A 271 7.40 2.26 2.17
CA ARG A 271 8.78 1.92 2.55
C ARG A 271 9.65 1.54 1.34
N PHE A 272 9.02 1.12 0.25
CA PHE A 272 9.66 0.53 -0.93
C PHE A 272 9.58 1.43 -2.18
N GLY A 273 9.25 2.72 -2.01
CA GLY A 273 9.05 3.64 -3.14
C GLY A 273 7.95 3.17 -4.09
N VAL A 274 8.23 3.21 -5.39
CA VAL A 274 7.29 2.82 -6.47
C VAL A 274 6.84 1.36 -6.37
N PHE A 275 7.69 0.46 -5.87
CA PHE A 275 7.35 -0.96 -5.72
C PHE A 275 6.27 -1.21 -4.67
N GLY A 276 6.00 -0.25 -3.79
CA GLY A 276 4.89 -0.32 -2.85
C GLY A 276 3.53 -0.48 -3.54
N ILE A 277 3.40 -0.08 -4.80
CA ILE A 277 2.17 -0.24 -5.60
C ILE A 277 1.83 -1.73 -5.77
N LEU A 278 2.83 -2.60 -5.96
CA LEU A 278 2.63 -4.04 -6.18
C LEU A 278 1.96 -4.73 -4.98
N GLN A 279 2.26 -4.27 -3.75
CA GLN A 279 1.64 -4.78 -2.51
C GLN A 279 0.13 -4.54 -2.45
N HIS A 280 -0.39 -3.70 -3.34
CA HIS A 280 -1.79 -3.33 -3.41
C HIS A 280 -2.49 -3.90 -4.64
N VAL A 281 -1.77 -3.99 -5.75
CA VAL A 281 -2.26 -4.59 -7.00
C VAL A 281 -2.37 -6.11 -6.89
N LEU A 282 -1.35 -6.81 -6.36
CA LEU A 282 -1.31 -8.27 -6.36
C LEU A 282 -2.49 -8.93 -5.61
N PRO A 283 -2.90 -8.47 -4.42
CA PRO A 283 -4.05 -9.07 -3.74
C PRO A 283 -5.36 -8.86 -4.50
N GLY A 284 -5.52 -7.71 -5.18
CA GLY A 284 -6.69 -7.45 -6.03
C GLY A 284 -6.73 -8.37 -7.23
N LEU A 285 -5.59 -8.54 -7.91
CA LEU A 285 -5.46 -9.46 -9.04
C LEU A 285 -5.78 -10.90 -8.65
N ALA A 286 -5.24 -11.35 -7.50
CA ALA A 286 -5.50 -12.69 -6.98
C ALA A 286 -7.00 -12.94 -6.72
N ILE A 287 -7.68 -11.96 -6.13
CA ILE A 287 -9.13 -12.04 -5.86
C ILE A 287 -9.92 -12.07 -7.18
N ASP A 288 -9.61 -11.18 -8.13
CA ASP A 288 -10.31 -11.13 -9.41
C ASP A 288 -10.18 -12.44 -10.19
N MET A 289 -9.00 -13.08 -10.15
CA MET A 289 -8.80 -14.38 -10.79
C MET A 289 -9.60 -15.49 -10.10
N LEU A 290 -9.62 -15.53 -8.76
CA LEU A 290 -10.32 -16.57 -8.01
C LEU A 290 -11.84 -16.45 -8.09
N VAL A 291 -12.39 -15.25 -7.95
CA VAL A 291 -13.82 -15.01 -8.06
C VAL A 291 -14.32 -15.40 -9.46
N LYS A 292 -13.55 -15.04 -10.49
CA LYS A 292 -13.86 -15.45 -11.87
C LYS A 292 -13.79 -16.97 -12.06
N LEU A 293 -12.77 -17.64 -11.50
CA LEU A 293 -12.61 -19.09 -11.60
C LEU A 293 -13.76 -19.84 -10.88
N SER A 294 -14.27 -19.29 -9.78
CA SER A 294 -15.35 -19.88 -9.01
C SER A 294 -16.76 -19.66 -9.57
N GLY A 295 -16.90 -18.98 -10.72
CA GLY A 295 -18.18 -18.67 -11.33
C GLY A 295 -19.10 -17.79 -10.46
N GLY A 296 -18.54 -16.96 -9.57
CA GLY A 296 -19.34 -16.08 -8.69
C GLY A 296 -20.04 -16.76 -7.53
N SER A 297 -19.63 -17.97 -7.14
CA SER A 297 -20.18 -18.68 -5.96
C SER A 297 -20.05 -17.82 -4.69
N ARG A 298 -21.12 -17.73 -3.89
CA ARG A 298 -21.15 -16.90 -2.66
C ARG A 298 -20.88 -17.69 -1.38
N SER A 299 -20.13 -18.79 -1.50
CA SER A 299 -19.77 -19.64 -0.36
C SER A 299 -18.78 -18.95 0.58
N ILE A 300 -18.95 -19.15 1.89
CA ILE A 300 -18.01 -18.65 2.90
C ILE A 300 -16.61 -19.26 2.71
N VAL A 301 -16.55 -20.52 2.25
CA VAL A 301 -15.28 -21.22 1.99
C VAL A 301 -14.54 -20.53 0.85
N LEU A 302 -15.24 -20.12 -0.20
CA LEU A 302 -14.63 -19.41 -1.31
C LEU A 302 -14.07 -18.05 -0.86
N TYR A 303 -14.82 -17.30 -0.03
CA TYR A 303 -14.32 -16.04 0.51
C TYR A 303 -13.11 -16.25 1.44
N ALA A 304 -13.09 -17.33 2.22
CA ALA A 304 -11.94 -17.70 3.04
C ALA A 304 -10.70 -18.03 2.19
N VAL A 305 -10.88 -18.82 1.13
CA VAL A 305 -9.80 -19.13 0.17
C VAL A 305 -9.34 -17.88 -0.56
N SER A 306 -10.26 -17.03 -1.01
CA SER A 306 -9.93 -15.76 -1.68
C SER A 306 -9.15 -14.83 -0.77
N GLY A 307 -9.56 -14.71 0.50
CA GLY A 307 -8.84 -13.96 1.52
C GLY A 307 -7.46 -14.55 1.84
N LEU A 308 -7.33 -15.87 1.93
CA LEU A 308 -6.04 -16.56 2.11
C LEU A 308 -5.09 -16.24 0.96
N VAL A 309 -5.53 -16.44 -0.29
CA VAL A 309 -4.70 -16.22 -1.47
C VAL A 309 -4.36 -14.74 -1.63
N ALA A 310 -5.27 -13.81 -1.30
CA ALA A 310 -4.95 -12.39 -1.23
C ALA A 310 -3.88 -12.08 -0.17
N GLY A 311 -3.94 -12.75 0.99
CA GLY A 311 -2.93 -12.69 2.04
C GLY A 311 -1.57 -13.18 1.55
N VAL A 312 -1.53 -14.35 0.89
CA VAL A 312 -0.34 -14.90 0.24
C VAL A 312 0.20 -13.95 -0.81
N ALA A 313 -0.63 -13.45 -1.73
CA ALA A 313 -0.22 -12.52 -2.78
C ALA A 313 0.40 -11.22 -2.22
N ARG A 314 -0.15 -10.72 -1.09
CA ARG A 314 0.42 -9.58 -0.38
C ARG A 314 1.79 -9.89 0.20
N VAL A 315 1.94 -11.06 0.82
CA VAL A 315 3.23 -11.54 1.35
C VAL A 315 4.23 -11.74 0.22
N SER A 316 3.83 -12.33 -0.90
CA SER A 316 4.66 -12.54 -2.08
C SER A 316 5.26 -11.23 -2.59
N ALA A 317 4.52 -10.12 -2.58
CA ALA A 317 5.09 -8.81 -2.91
C ALA A 317 6.25 -8.41 -1.98
N VAL A 318 6.12 -8.68 -0.68
CA VAL A 318 7.20 -8.42 0.30
C VAL A 318 8.38 -9.36 0.06
N LEU A 319 8.13 -10.64 -0.21
CA LEU A 319 9.17 -11.63 -0.49
C LEU A 319 9.94 -11.29 -1.77
N ILE A 320 9.25 -10.95 -2.86
CA ILE A 320 9.87 -10.51 -4.12
C ILE A 320 10.77 -9.29 -3.88
N LEU A 321 10.29 -8.31 -3.09
CA LEU A 321 11.11 -7.15 -2.75
C LEU A 321 12.32 -7.54 -1.91
N SER A 322 12.15 -8.44 -0.94
CA SER A 322 13.24 -8.91 -0.09
C SER A 322 14.30 -9.66 -0.89
N LEU A 323 13.88 -10.46 -1.88
CA LEU A 323 14.76 -11.12 -2.86
C LEU A 323 15.48 -10.10 -3.74
N LEU A 324 14.79 -9.04 -4.18
CA LEU A 324 15.39 -7.95 -4.95
C LEU A 324 16.48 -7.22 -4.16
N PHE A 325 16.29 -7.06 -2.85
CA PHE A 325 17.32 -6.55 -1.93
C PHE A 325 18.33 -7.62 -1.47
N ARG A 326 18.24 -8.85 -1.99
CA ARG A 326 19.11 -10.00 -1.64
C ARG A 326 19.21 -10.28 -0.14
N MET A 327 18.13 -10.04 0.61
CA MET A 327 18.11 -10.26 2.05
C MET A 327 18.58 -11.67 2.42
N PRO A 328 19.30 -11.83 3.56
CA PRO A 328 19.80 -13.12 4.02
C PRO A 328 18.64 -14.09 4.39
N ALA A 329 18.93 -15.39 4.43
CA ALA A 329 17.91 -16.45 4.62
C ALA A 329 17.09 -16.28 5.91
N GLU A 330 17.76 -15.83 6.97
CA GLU A 330 17.24 -15.62 8.31
C GLU A 330 16.20 -14.51 8.35
N PHE A 331 16.30 -13.54 7.44
CA PHE A 331 15.28 -12.51 7.29
C PHE A 331 13.91 -13.10 6.90
N TYR A 332 13.90 -14.13 6.05
CA TYR A 332 12.66 -14.80 5.65
C TYR A 332 12.03 -15.59 6.80
N LEU A 333 12.86 -16.18 7.67
CA LEU A 333 12.38 -16.81 8.91
C LEU A 333 11.79 -15.77 9.86
N ALA A 334 12.43 -14.61 10.01
CA ALA A 334 11.93 -13.50 10.82
C ALA A 334 10.59 -12.93 10.28
N LEU A 335 10.31 -13.08 8.99
CA LEU A 335 9.02 -12.73 8.40
C LEU A 335 7.90 -13.73 8.73
N SER A 336 8.20 -14.94 9.21
CA SER A 336 7.18 -15.98 9.42
C SER A 336 5.97 -15.54 10.26
N PRO A 337 6.09 -14.79 11.38
CA PRO A 337 4.91 -14.36 12.14
C PRO A 337 4.06 -13.36 11.35
N PHE A 338 4.71 -12.51 10.54
CA PHE A 338 4.03 -11.61 9.62
C PHE A 338 3.26 -12.39 8.55
N ILE A 339 3.86 -13.41 7.94
CA ILE A 339 3.22 -14.26 6.93
C ILE A 339 1.97 -14.93 7.50
N VAL A 340 2.11 -15.60 8.64
CA VAL A 340 1.00 -16.27 9.33
C VAL A 340 -0.12 -15.28 9.64
N SER A 341 0.21 -14.11 10.17
CA SER A 341 -0.79 -13.10 10.51
C SER A 341 -1.53 -12.57 9.27
N GLN A 342 -0.84 -12.28 8.16
CA GLN A 342 -1.47 -11.82 6.92
C GLN A 342 -2.44 -12.86 6.34
N CYS A 343 -2.04 -14.14 6.34
CA CYS A 343 -2.86 -15.24 5.86
C CYS A 343 -4.07 -15.48 6.77
N LEU A 344 -3.86 -15.48 8.10
CA LEU A 344 -4.92 -15.67 9.08
C LEU A 344 -5.98 -14.57 9.00
N PHE A 345 -5.57 -13.29 8.98
CA PHE A 345 -6.51 -12.18 8.79
C PHE A 345 -7.15 -12.18 7.40
N GLY A 346 -6.50 -12.79 6.41
CA GLY A 346 -7.08 -13.07 5.11
C GLY A 346 -8.27 -14.02 5.23
N VAL A 347 -8.08 -15.19 5.84
CA VAL A 347 -9.14 -16.18 6.09
C VAL A 347 -10.27 -15.60 6.95
N LEU A 348 -9.92 -14.91 8.04
CA LEU A 348 -10.89 -14.29 8.96
C LEU A 348 -11.70 -13.17 8.32
N SER A 349 -11.33 -12.68 7.14
CA SER A 349 -12.12 -11.70 6.40
C SER A 349 -13.35 -12.30 5.71
N ALA A 350 -13.48 -13.63 5.65
CA ALA A 350 -14.58 -14.32 4.95
C ALA A 350 -15.98 -14.01 5.51
N PRO A 351 -16.23 -14.00 6.84
CA PRO A 351 -17.54 -13.65 7.38
C PRO A 351 -17.92 -12.21 7.05
N VAL A 352 -16.95 -11.29 7.14
CA VAL A 352 -17.13 -9.88 6.78
C VAL A 352 -17.46 -9.74 5.30
N SER A 353 -16.76 -10.48 4.43
CA SER A 353 -16.99 -10.50 2.99
C SER A 353 -18.40 -11.00 2.66
N LYS A 354 -18.84 -12.09 3.31
CA LYS A 354 -20.19 -12.64 3.12
C LYS A 354 -21.26 -11.63 3.53
N TYR A 355 -21.09 -11.02 4.70
CA TYR A 355 -22.01 -10.00 5.20
C TYR A 355 -22.07 -8.80 4.25
N LEU A 356 -20.91 -8.25 3.86
CA LEU A 356 -20.83 -7.08 3.00
C LEU A 356 -21.45 -7.32 1.61
N VAL A 357 -21.15 -8.46 0.98
CA VAL A 357 -21.74 -8.83 -0.33
C VAL A 357 -23.26 -9.01 -0.24
N SER A 358 -23.78 -9.50 0.89
CA SER A 358 -25.22 -9.65 1.09
C SER A 358 -25.94 -8.33 1.41
N HIS A 359 -25.24 -7.35 1.98
CA HIS A 359 -25.83 -6.10 2.44
C HIS A 359 -25.87 -5.02 1.35
N ILE A 360 -24.85 -4.97 0.50
CA ILE A 360 -24.80 -4.02 -0.61
C ILE A 360 -25.85 -4.41 -1.64
N LYS A 361 -26.94 -3.64 -1.71
CA LYS A 361 -27.94 -3.76 -2.77
C LYS A 361 -27.39 -3.16 -4.06
N THR A 362 -27.10 -4.01 -5.04
CA THR A 362 -26.88 -3.57 -6.42
C THR A 362 -28.25 -3.38 -7.07
N ASP A 363 -28.54 -2.15 -7.50
CA ASP A 363 -29.72 -1.86 -8.31
C ASP A 363 -29.52 -2.53 -9.67
N GLY A 364 -30.04 -3.76 -9.85
CA GLY A 364 -29.96 -4.50 -11.11
C GLY A 364 -29.47 -5.96 -11.04
N ALA A 365 -29.76 -6.67 -9.94
CA ALA A 365 -29.71 -8.14 -9.92
C ALA A 365 -31.13 -8.71 -9.85
#